data_AF-A0A7S7UKI6-F1
#
_entry.id   AF-A0A7S7UKI6-F1
#
_cell.length_a   1.000
_cell.length_b   1.000
_cell.length_c   1.000
_cell.angle_alpha   90.00
_cell.angle_beta   90.00
_cell.angle_gamma   90.00
#
_symmetry.space_group_name_H-M   'P 1'
#
loop_
_entity.id
_entity.type
_entity.pdbx_description
1 polymer ?
#
loop_
_entity_poly.entity_id
_entity_poly.type
_entity_poly.pdbx_seq_one_letter_code
_entity_poly.pdbx_strand_id
1 'polypeptide(L)' 'MVRNEDQFKRDPSPNLVRFPQSRVSPARRTPAKDLGLSLLSRRLGLPERQLTGHWCSRCEGIWYGYLLEVDCPACGNRHG' A
#
# COMPACT_ATOMS: atom_id res chain seq x y z
N MET A 1 -39.09 10.44 35.56
CA MET A 1 -38.94 10.29 34.10
C MET A 1 -37.48 9.97 33.82
N VAL A 2 -37.13 8.68 33.70
CA VAL A 2 -35.75 8.21 33.54
C VAL A 2 -35.47 7.94 32.06
N ARG A 3 -34.41 8.63 31.59
CA ARG A 3 -33.54 8.52 30.39
C ARG A 3 -33.72 7.34 29.43
N ASN A 4 -33.42 7.58 28.15
CA ASN A 4 -32.40 6.88 27.37
C ASN A 4 -32.37 7.51 25.95
N GLU A 5 -31.47 8.47 25.68
CA GLU A 5 -30.15 8.23 25.07
C GLU A 5 -30.28 7.55 23.70
N ASP A 6 -30.47 8.37 22.68
CA ASP A 6 -30.46 8.02 21.25
C ASP A 6 -29.18 7.26 20.89
N GLN A 7 -29.30 5.94 20.89
CA GLN A 7 -28.25 5.02 20.54
C GLN A 7 -28.16 4.94 19.02
N PHE A 8 -27.43 5.88 18.39
CA PHE A 8 -27.03 5.78 16.98
C PHE A 8 -26.11 4.55 16.82
N LYS A 9 -26.72 3.39 16.56
CA LYS A 9 -26.02 2.16 16.18
C LYS A 9 -25.27 2.46 14.89
N ARG A 10 -23.93 2.36 14.93
CA ARG A 10 -23.10 2.44 13.72
C ARG A 10 -23.49 1.28 12.82
N ASP A 11 -24.10 1.57 11.67
CA ASP A 11 -24.34 0.56 10.66
C ASP A 11 -23.05 -0.16 10.31
N PRO A 12 -23.09 -1.49 10.10
CA PRO A 12 -21.91 -2.24 9.68
C PRO A 12 -21.43 -1.64 8.36
N SER A 13 -20.16 -1.25 8.33
CA SER A 13 -19.53 -0.64 7.16
C SER A 13 -19.81 -1.47 5.90
N PRO A 14 -20.28 -0.87 4.80
CA PRO A 14 -20.58 -1.60 3.57
C PRO A 14 -19.33 -2.35 3.10
N ASN A 15 -19.53 -3.56 2.55
CA ASN A 15 -18.46 -4.38 2.00
C ASN A 15 -17.86 -3.66 0.77
N LEU A 16 -16.81 -2.87 1.01
CA LEU A 16 -16.21 -2.00 0.00
C LEU A 16 -15.34 -2.83 -0.95
N VAL A 17 -15.92 -3.18 -2.10
CA VAL A 17 -15.17 -3.78 -3.21
C VAL A 17 -14.41 -2.68 -3.92
N ARG A 18 -13.07 -2.69 -3.83
CA ARG A 18 -12.21 -1.76 -4.57
C ARG A 18 -12.03 -2.22 -6.01
N PHE A 19 -11.83 -1.27 -6.91
CA PHE A 19 -11.45 -1.59 -8.28
C PHE A 19 -10.13 -2.36 -8.31
N PRO A 20 -10.01 -3.37 -9.19
CA PRO A 20 -8.73 -4.03 -9.43
C PRO A 20 -7.64 -2.99 -9.71
N GLN A 21 -6.49 -3.12 -9.06
CA GLN A 21 -5.33 -2.24 -9.23
C GLN A 21 -5.50 -0.78 -8.77
N SER A 22 -6.56 -0.44 -8.02
CA SER A 22 -6.63 0.86 -7.36
C SER A 22 -5.45 1.03 -6.39
N ARG A 23 -4.82 2.22 -6.38
CA ARG A 23 -3.78 2.54 -5.37
C ARG A 23 -4.37 2.45 -3.96
N VAL A 24 -3.65 1.76 -3.07
CA VAL A 24 -3.95 1.67 -1.64
C VAL A 24 -2.89 2.46 -0.88
N SER A 25 -3.31 3.19 0.13
CA SER A 25 -2.40 3.88 1.04
C SER A 25 -2.07 3.00 2.24
N PRO A 26 -0.85 3.09 2.79
CA PRO A 26 -0.50 2.40 4.02
C PRO A 26 -1.45 2.76 5.16
N ALA A 27 -1.77 1.78 6.00
CA ALA A 27 -2.47 2.04 7.24
C ALA A 27 -1.56 2.87 8.16
N ARG A 28 -2.09 3.94 8.77
CA ARG A 28 -1.31 4.89 9.59
C ARG A 28 -0.59 4.29 10.81
N ARG A 29 -0.85 3.02 11.15
CA ARG A 29 -0.47 2.42 12.45
C ARG A 29 0.77 1.54 12.39
N THR A 30 1.23 1.14 11.21
CA THR A 30 2.34 0.19 11.07
C THR A 30 3.54 0.87 10.38
N PRO A 31 4.76 0.78 10.93
CA PRO A 31 5.94 1.23 10.23
C PRO A 31 6.10 0.44 8.92
N ALA A 32 6.32 1.15 7.82
CA ALA A 32 6.52 0.53 6.52
C ALA A 32 7.85 -0.24 6.52
N LYS A 33 7.83 -1.49 6.06
CA LYS A 33 9.06 -2.27 5.82
C LYS A 33 9.79 -1.72 4.60
N ASP A 34 11.12 -1.69 4.64
CA ASP A 34 11.91 -1.49 3.42
C ASP A 34 12.07 -2.83 2.69
N LEU A 35 11.57 -2.91 1.46
CA LEU A 35 11.63 -4.08 0.59
C LEU A 35 12.79 -3.98 -0.41
N GLY A 36 13.48 -2.84 -0.45
CA GLY A 36 14.65 -2.58 -1.28
C GLY A 36 14.33 -2.29 -2.75
N LEU A 37 15.33 -2.51 -3.59
CA LEU A 37 15.29 -2.16 -5.02
C LEU A 37 14.55 -3.21 -5.86
N SER A 38 13.84 -2.73 -6.87
CA SER A 38 13.25 -3.56 -7.93
C SER A 38 14.31 -4.30 -8.74
N LEU A 39 13.89 -5.34 -9.47
CA LEU A 39 14.79 -6.11 -10.32
C LEU A 39 15.39 -5.28 -11.46
N LEU A 40 14.61 -4.38 -12.07
CA LEU A 40 15.11 -3.52 -13.15
C LEU A 40 16.12 -2.51 -12.60
N SER A 41 15.80 -1.85 -11.49
CA SER A 41 16.69 -0.87 -10.84
C SER A 41 18.04 -1.48 -10.50
N ARG A 42 18.04 -2.71 -9.95
CA ARG A 42 19.27 -3.46 -9.64
C ARG A 42 20.09 -3.76 -10.90
N ARG A 43 19.45 -4.20 -11.98
CA ARG A 43 20.13 -4.57 -13.23
C ARG A 43 20.72 -3.38 -13.96
N LEU A 44 20.05 -2.24 -13.90
CA LEU A 44 20.49 -1.00 -14.55
C LEU A 44 21.51 -0.22 -13.70
N GLY A 45 21.73 -0.60 -12.45
CA GLY A 45 22.67 0.10 -11.55
C GLY A 45 22.29 1.56 -11.34
N LEU A 46 20.99 1.86 -11.28
CA LEU A 46 20.51 3.23 -11.27
C LEU A 46 20.86 3.93 -9.96
N PRO A 47 21.19 5.24 -10.02
CA PRO A 47 21.44 6.03 -8.83
C PRO A 47 20.15 6.18 -8.01
N GLU A 48 20.26 6.14 -6.68
CA GLU A 48 19.11 6.15 -5.75
C GLU A 48 18.15 7.33 -5.97
N ARG A 49 18.67 8.48 -6.42
CA ARG A 49 17.87 9.69 -6.67
C ARG A 49 16.88 9.57 -7.81
N GLN A 50 17.04 8.57 -8.69
CA GLN A 50 16.13 8.32 -9.81
C GLN A 50 15.06 7.28 -9.50
N LEU A 51 15.06 6.73 -8.28
CA LEU A 51 14.12 5.70 -7.87
C LEU A 51 12.85 6.32 -7.31
N THR A 52 11.72 5.72 -7.66
CA THR A 52 10.40 6.05 -7.11
C THR A 52 10.04 5.04 -6.04
N GLY A 53 9.52 5.52 -4.91
CA GLY A 53 9.00 4.66 -3.84
C GLY A 53 7.59 4.18 -4.17
N HIS A 54 7.35 2.87 -4.02
CA HIS A 54 6.08 2.22 -4.26
C HIS A 54 5.65 1.46 -3.00
N TRP A 55 4.41 1.67 -2.56
CA TRP A 55 3.83 0.89 -1.48
C TRP A 55 3.45 -0.51 -1.97
N CYS A 56 3.47 -1.50 -1.09
CA CYS A 56 2.90 -2.82 -1.33
C CYS A 56 2.04 -3.24 -0.15
N SER A 57 0.72 -3.16 -0.32
CA SER A 57 -0.30 -3.57 0.66
C SER A 57 -0.14 -4.99 1.21
N ARG A 58 0.35 -5.94 0.41
CA ARG A 58 0.56 -7.34 0.83
C ARG A 58 1.79 -7.54 1.73
N CYS A 59 2.87 -6.84 1.45
CA CYS A 59 4.13 -6.94 2.21
C CYS A 59 4.20 -5.91 3.34
N GLU A 60 3.31 -4.91 3.30
CA GLU A 60 3.27 -3.75 4.20
C GLU A 60 4.60 -2.98 4.20
N GLY A 61 5.10 -2.68 3.01
CA GLY A 61 6.39 -2.04 2.84
C GLY A 61 6.52 -1.21 1.58
N ILE A 62 7.60 -0.42 1.53
CA ILE A 62 8.00 0.40 0.39
C ILE A 62 9.12 -0.33 -0.36
N TRP A 63 9.02 -0.40 -1.68
CA TRP A 63 10.10 -0.81 -2.57
C TRP A 63 10.42 0.34 -3.54
N TYR A 64 11.63 0.33 -4.10
CA TYR A 64 12.13 1.42 -4.92
C TYR A 64 12.37 0.94 -6.36
N GLY A 65 11.63 1.53 -7.29
CA GLY A 65 11.58 1.15 -8.71
C GLY A 65 11.96 2.28 -9.65
N TYR A 66 12.15 1.97 -10.92
CA TYR A 66 12.42 2.96 -11.95
C TYR A 66 11.19 3.16 -12.85
N LEU A 67 10.87 4.44 -13.10
CA LEU A 67 9.82 4.92 -14.02
C LEU A 67 8.43 4.27 -13.81
N LEU A 68 8.20 3.12 -14.43
CA LEU A 68 6.89 2.50 -14.65
C LEU A 68 6.79 1.08 -14.08
N GLU A 69 7.72 0.70 -13.19
CA GLU A 69 7.59 -0.56 -12.49
C GLU A 69 6.37 -0.55 -11.57
N VAL A 70 5.61 -1.64 -11.58
CA VAL A 70 4.41 -1.81 -10.76
C VAL A 70 4.44 -3.09 -9.92
N ASP A 71 5.42 -3.97 -10.12
CA ASP A 71 5.48 -5.27 -9.48
C ASP A 71 6.37 -5.22 -8.24
N CYS A 72 5.79 -5.52 -7.07
CA CYS A 72 6.55 -5.66 -5.85
C CYS A 72 7.64 -6.74 -5.99
N PRO A 73 8.93 -6.45 -5.75
CA PRO A 73 10.01 -7.40 -5.94
C PRO A 73 9.96 -8.59 -4.96
N ALA A 74 9.24 -8.45 -3.85
CA ALA A 74 9.13 -9.51 -2.84
C ALA A 74 7.99 -10.51 -3.12
N CYS A 75 6.86 -10.06 -3.69
CA CYS A 75 5.67 -10.92 -3.83
C CYS A 75 4.97 -10.85 -5.19
N GLY A 76 5.47 -10.06 -6.14
CA GLY A 76 4.88 -9.86 -7.47
C GLY A 76 3.54 -9.12 -7.47
N ASN A 77 3.09 -8.62 -6.31
CA ASN A 77 1.85 -7.88 -6.21
C ASN A 77 1.95 -6.56 -6.99
N ARG A 78 0.92 -6.29 -7.81
CA ARG A 78 0.78 -5.05 -8.57
C ARG A 78 -0.14 -4.03 -7.91
N HIS A 79 -0.72 -4.40 -6.77
CA HIS A 79 -1.52 -3.50 -5.97
C HIS A 79 -0.58 -2.75 -5.03
N GLY A 80 -0.47 -1.43 -5.27
CA GLY A 80 0.12 -0.52 -4.30
C GLY A 80 -0.65 -0.62 -3.01
#